data_AF-A0A258NMD9-F1
#
_entry.id   AF-A0A258NMD9-F1
#
_cell.length_a   1.000
_cell.length_b   1.000
_cell.length_c   1.000
_cell.angle_alpha   90.00
_cell.angle_beta   90.00
_cell.angle_gamma   90.00
#
_symmetry.space_group_name_H-M   'P 1'
#
loop_
_entity.id
_entity.type
_entity.pdbx_description
1 polymer ?
#
loop_
_entity_poly.entity_id
_entity_poly.type
_entity_poly.pdbx_seq_one_letter_code
_entity_poly.pdbx_strand_id
1 'polypeptide(L)'
;GVAAPGEFGGDVSHLNLHKTFCIPHGGGGPGVGPVCVVADLVPYLPGHATAGIPVHGVGAISAAPLGNAAVLPISWMYCRMMGPEGLTQATEVAILSANYISARLRDHYPTLYASQTGEGRGHVAHECILDLRPLKETSGVTAEDVSKRLMDYGFHAPTLSFPVPGTLMVEPTESETLAELDRFINAMIAIRQEIRQIEAGHWPQDNNPLKHAPHTAASLMGAPWDRPYSRETAAFPVAALKQVKYWPGVGRVDNVYGDRNLFCSCVPVSDYA
;
A
#
# COMPACT_ATOMS: atom_id res chain seq x y z
N GLY A 1 3.83 -21.89 0.69
CA GLY A 1 5.05 -21.12 0.37
C GLY A 1 6.24 -21.77 1.03
N VAL A 2 7.29 -21.00 1.30
CA VAL A 2 8.60 -21.49 1.73
C VAL A 2 8.71 -21.86 3.22
N ALA A 3 7.69 -21.54 4.03
CA ALA A 3 7.67 -21.80 5.47
C ALA A 3 6.24 -22.07 5.94
N ALA A 4 6.07 -22.91 6.96
CA ALA A 4 4.79 -23.28 7.55
C ALA A 4 4.75 -22.96 9.07
N PRO A 5 3.95 -21.98 9.53
CA PRO A 5 3.92 -21.56 10.94
C PRO A 5 3.80 -22.67 11.99
N GLY A 6 3.02 -23.71 11.71
CA GLY A 6 2.88 -24.85 12.62
C GLY A 6 4.16 -25.65 12.84
N GLU A 7 5.12 -25.62 11.91
CA GLU A 7 6.38 -26.37 12.02
C GLU A 7 7.41 -25.70 12.94
N PHE A 8 7.23 -24.41 13.22
CA PHE A 8 8.11 -23.63 14.11
C PHE A 8 7.37 -23.04 15.31
N GLY A 9 6.30 -23.72 15.75
CA GLY A 9 5.64 -23.47 17.04
C GLY A 9 4.42 -22.56 17.01
N GLY A 10 3.82 -22.30 15.84
CA GLY A 10 2.55 -21.57 15.75
C GLY A 10 1.33 -22.46 16.03
N ASP A 11 0.59 -22.19 17.12
CA ASP A 11 -0.60 -22.97 17.50
C ASP A 11 -1.88 -22.56 16.76
N VAL A 12 -2.00 -21.27 16.43
CA VAL A 12 -3.18 -20.69 15.79
C VAL A 12 -2.78 -19.53 14.88
N SER A 13 -3.40 -19.44 13.70
CA SER A 13 -3.20 -18.34 12.77
C SER A 13 -4.47 -18.08 11.99
N HIS A 14 -4.81 -16.81 11.76
CA HIS A 14 -5.77 -16.46 10.72
C HIS A 14 -5.03 -16.22 9.40
N LEU A 15 -5.70 -16.48 8.28
CA LEU A 15 -5.20 -16.16 6.94
C LEU A 15 -6.05 -15.04 6.34
N ASN A 16 -5.44 -14.01 5.75
CA ASN A 16 -6.19 -13.04 4.96
C ASN A 16 -6.39 -13.57 3.54
N LEU A 17 -7.52 -14.22 3.25
CA LEU A 17 -7.79 -14.73 1.91
C LEU A 17 -7.89 -13.63 0.85
N HIS A 18 -8.23 -12.41 1.27
CA HIS A 18 -8.31 -11.20 0.44
C HIS A 18 -6.98 -10.48 0.26
N LYS A 19 -5.89 -11.06 0.77
CA LYS A 19 -4.52 -10.64 0.49
C LYS A 19 -3.82 -11.77 -0.25
N THR A 20 -3.38 -12.77 0.51
CA THR A 20 -2.53 -13.87 0.03
C THR A 20 -3.23 -14.81 -0.94
N PHE A 21 -4.56 -14.95 -0.88
CA PHE A 21 -5.31 -15.94 -1.66
C PHE A 21 -6.37 -15.31 -2.58
N CYS A 22 -6.05 -14.12 -3.10
CA CYS A 22 -6.67 -13.49 -4.27
C CYS A 22 -8.14 -13.09 -4.18
N ILE A 23 -8.81 -13.18 -3.03
CA ILE A 23 -10.13 -12.52 -2.91
C ILE A 23 -9.93 -11.01 -3.15
N PRO A 24 -10.73 -10.36 -4.02
CA PRO A 24 -10.52 -8.97 -4.38
C PRO A 24 -10.73 -8.03 -3.17
N HIS A 25 -9.89 -6.99 -3.08
CA HIS A 25 -9.93 -6.01 -2.00
C HIS A 25 -11.22 -5.16 -1.95
N GLY A 26 -11.89 -4.96 -3.08
CA GLY A 26 -13.22 -4.33 -3.18
C GLY A 26 -13.37 -2.91 -2.61
N GLY A 27 -12.27 -2.16 -2.45
CA GLY A 27 -12.28 -0.82 -1.86
C GLY A 27 -12.42 -0.81 -0.33
N GLY A 28 -12.17 -1.94 0.34
CA GLY A 28 -12.29 -2.08 1.81
C GLY A 28 -13.04 -3.33 2.28
N GLY A 29 -13.28 -4.29 1.39
CA GLY A 29 -14.02 -5.52 1.65
C GLY A 29 -14.72 -6.02 0.37
N PRO A 30 -15.07 -7.31 0.29
CA PRO A 30 -15.14 -8.28 1.38
C PRO A 30 -13.81 -8.97 1.69
N GLY A 31 -13.69 -9.48 2.91
CA GLY A 31 -12.58 -10.34 3.33
C GLY A 31 -13.09 -11.60 4.01
N VAL A 32 -12.30 -12.68 3.91
CA VAL A 32 -12.50 -13.89 4.72
C VAL A 32 -11.20 -14.19 5.48
N GLY A 33 -11.35 -14.49 6.77
CA GLY A 33 -10.26 -14.80 7.70
C GLY A 33 -10.41 -16.17 8.34
N PRO A 34 -10.20 -17.29 7.62
CA PRO A 34 -10.24 -18.61 8.23
C PRO A 34 -9.14 -18.71 9.28
N VAL A 35 -9.45 -19.42 10.38
CA VAL A 35 -8.51 -19.68 11.46
C VAL A 35 -8.04 -21.13 11.34
N CYS A 36 -6.73 -21.31 11.20
CA CYS A 36 -6.07 -22.61 11.23
C CYS A 36 -5.53 -22.83 12.65
N VAL A 37 -5.78 -24.02 13.21
CA VAL A 37 -5.37 -24.37 14.57
C VAL A 37 -4.68 -25.73 14.61
N VAL A 38 -3.82 -25.95 15.61
CA VAL A 38 -3.32 -27.28 15.97
C VAL A 38 -4.43 -28.18 16.52
N ALA A 39 -4.20 -29.50 16.54
CA ALA A 39 -5.20 -30.50 16.90
C ALA A 39 -5.83 -30.25 18.28
N ASP A 40 -5.03 -29.88 19.28
CA ASP A 40 -5.47 -29.64 20.66
C ASP A 40 -6.48 -28.49 20.78
N LEU A 41 -6.48 -27.57 19.80
CA LEU A 41 -7.38 -26.41 19.77
C LEU A 41 -8.68 -26.66 18.99
N VAL A 42 -8.79 -27.78 18.25
CA VAL A 42 -9.99 -28.12 17.45
C VAL A 42 -11.28 -28.13 18.28
N PRO A 43 -11.32 -28.69 19.51
CA PRO A 43 -12.54 -28.69 20.34
C PRO A 43 -13.05 -27.28 20.69
N TYR A 44 -12.22 -26.24 20.54
CA TYR A 44 -12.54 -24.86 20.88
C TYR A 44 -12.85 -23.99 19.64
N LEU A 45 -12.93 -24.57 18.45
CA LEU A 45 -13.33 -23.84 17.25
C LEU A 45 -14.78 -23.32 17.37
N PRO A 46 -15.10 -22.17 16.74
CA PRO A 46 -16.46 -21.63 16.76
C PRO A 46 -17.52 -22.62 16.27
N GLY A 47 -18.61 -22.74 17.04
CA GLY A 47 -19.81 -23.49 16.64
C GLY A 47 -20.90 -22.61 16.02
N HIS A 48 -21.97 -23.22 15.51
CA HIS A 48 -23.10 -22.49 14.92
C HIS A 48 -24.43 -23.27 15.03
N ALA A 49 -25.18 -23.02 16.12
CA ALA A 49 -26.36 -23.81 16.49
C ALA A 49 -27.44 -23.90 15.38
N THR A 50 -27.75 -22.79 14.70
CA THR A 50 -28.79 -22.76 13.65
C THR A 50 -28.37 -23.45 12.35
N ALA A 51 -27.08 -23.79 12.21
CA ALA A 51 -26.54 -24.54 11.08
C ALA A 51 -26.21 -26.00 11.43
N GLY A 52 -26.58 -26.45 12.65
CA GLY A 52 -26.26 -27.80 13.13
C GLY A 52 -24.79 -28.03 13.44
N ILE A 53 -23.96 -26.99 13.54
CA ILE A 53 -22.55 -27.10 13.95
C ILE A 53 -22.51 -27.08 15.49
N PRO A 54 -21.99 -28.13 16.15
CA PRO A 54 -21.93 -28.21 17.60
C PRO A 54 -21.22 -26.99 18.23
N VAL A 55 -21.72 -26.55 19.38
CA VAL A 55 -21.13 -25.44 20.14
C VAL A 55 -20.45 -26.01 21.38
N HIS A 56 -19.12 -25.92 21.44
CA HIS A 56 -18.28 -26.47 22.50
C HIS A 56 -17.52 -25.37 23.26
N GLY A 57 -18.25 -24.34 23.70
CA GLY A 57 -17.71 -23.18 24.40
C GLY A 57 -17.79 -21.93 23.54
N VAL A 58 -16.91 -21.78 22.54
CA VAL A 58 -16.92 -20.63 21.62
C VAL A 58 -18.15 -20.74 20.71
N GLY A 59 -19.09 -19.80 20.88
CA GLY A 59 -20.31 -19.71 20.08
C GLY A 59 -20.06 -19.23 18.65
N ALA A 60 -21.13 -18.83 17.98
CA ALA A 60 -21.03 -18.29 16.62
C ALA A 60 -20.30 -16.94 16.62
N ILE A 61 -19.23 -16.83 15.83
CA ILE A 61 -18.47 -15.59 15.60
C ILE A 61 -19.04 -14.81 14.40
N SER A 62 -19.60 -15.52 13.41
CA SER A 62 -20.23 -14.95 12.23
C SER A 62 -21.71 -15.34 12.18
N ALA A 63 -22.54 -14.48 11.59
CA ALA A 63 -23.99 -14.72 11.46
C ALA A 63 -24.34 -15.92 10.56
N ALA A 64 -23.44 -16.30 9.65
CA ALA A 64 -23.52 -17.50 8.85
C ALA A 64 -22.34 -18.44 9.20
N PRO A 65 -22.52 -19.77 9.15
CA PRO A 65 -21.55 -20.75 9.63
C PRO A 65 -20.18 -20.70 8.91
N LEU A 66 -20.16 -20.24 7.66
CA LEU A 66 -18.95 -20.12 6.83
C LEU A 66 -18.64 -18.66 6.46
N GLY A 67 -19.25 -17.69 7.16
CA GLY A 67 -19.16 -16.27 6.80
C GLY A 67 -19.62 -16.02 5.36
N ASN A 68 -18.83 -15.27 4.60
CA ASN A 68 -19.10 -15.03 3.18
C ASN A 68 -18.61 -16.20 2.31
N ALA A 69 -19.39 -17.29 2.29
CA ALA A 69 -19.04 -18.51 1.55
C ALA A 69 -18.94 -18.30 0.03
N ALA A 70 -19.61 -17.29 -0.53
CA ALA A 70 -19.69 -17.06 -1.97
C ALA A 70 -18.35 -16.67 -2.60
N VAL A 71 -17.41 -16.11 -1.82
CA VAL A 71 -16.08 -15.71 -2.31
C VAL A 71 -15.00 -16.77 -2.10
N LEU A 72 -15.27 -17.82 -1.31
CA LEU A 72 -14.31 -18.91 -1.06
C LEU A 72 -13.84 -19.64 -2.33
N PRO A 73 -14.66 -19.82 -3.39
CA PRO A 73 -14.19 -20.42 -4.64
C PRO A 73 -13.02 -19.69 -5.28
N ILE A 74 -12.83 -18.38 -5.02
CA ILE A 74 -11.71 -17.61 -5.58
C ILE A 74 -10.38 -18.16 -5.06
N SER A 75 -10.23 -18.26 -3.74
CA SER A 75 -9.03 -18.81 -3.10
C SER A 75 -8.85 -20.29 -3.42
N TRP A 76 -9.95 -21.06 -3.50
CA TRP A 76 -9.89 -22.45 -3.93
C TRP A 76 -9.32 -22.57 -5.36
N MET A 77 -9.83 -21.79 -6.30
CA MET A 77 -9.37 -21.77 -7.69
C MET A 77 -7.90 -21.37 -7.78
N TYR A 78 -7.48 -20.31 -7.07
CA TYR A 78 -6.07 -19.90 -7.03
C TYR A 78 -5.15 -21.05 -6.60
N CYS A 79 -5.43 -21.68 -5.45
CA CYS A 79 -4.63 -22.81 -4.97
C CYS A 79 -4.62 -24.00 -5.95
N ARG A 80 -5.77 -24.30 -6.58
CA ARG A 80 -5.90 -25.42 -7.53
C ARG A 80 -5.18 -25.18 -8.85
N MET A 81 -5.18 -23.95 -9.35
CA MET A 81 -4.52 -23.59 -10.61
C MET A 81 -3.02 -23.41 -10.44
N MET A 82 -2.58 -22.81 -9.34
CA MET A 82 -1.15 -22.60 -9.06
C MET A 82 -0.44 -23.92 -8.72
N GLY A 83 -1.12 -24.82 -8.00
CA GLY A 83 -0.48 -26.02 -7.46
C GLY A 83 0.63 -25.70 -6.46
N PRO A 84 1.29 -26.73 -5.88
CA PRO A 84 2.32 -26.52 -4.87
C PRO A 84 3.54 -25.74 -5.41
N GLU A 85 3.98 -26.06 -6.62
CA GLU A 85 5.13 -25.42 -7.27
C GLU A 85 4.86 -23.94 -7.56
N GLY A 86 3.71 -23.62 -8.16
CA GLY A 86 3.33 -22.23 -8.42
C GLY A 86 3.14 -21.41 -7.15
N LEU A 87 2.56 -21.98 -6.08
CA LEU A 87 2.41 -21.29 -4.79
C LEU A 87 3.78 -20.98 -4.14
N THR A 88 4.76 -21.87 -4.30
CA THR A 88 6.13 -21.62 -3.84
C THR A 88 6.79 -20.53 -4.68
N GLN A 89 6.72 -20.63 -6.01
CA GLN A 89 7.27 -19.62 -6.92
C GLN A 89 6.67 -18.23 -6.67
N ALA A 90 5.35 -18.13 -6.45
CA ALA A 90 4.68 -16.87 -6.11
C ALA A 90 5.30 -16.25 -4.85
N THR A 91 5.54 -17.06 -3.82
CA THR A 91 6.19 -16.61 -2.58
C THR A 91 7.61 -16.09 -2.84
N GLU A 92 8.40 -16.83 -3.63
CA GLU A 92 9.79 -16.46 -3.96
C GLU A 92 9.86 -15.16 -4.77
N VAL A 93 8.98 -14.98 -5.76
CA VAL A 93 8.92 -13.79 -6.61
C VAL A 93 8.44 -12.56 -5.83
N ALA A 94 7.50 -12.71 -4.90
CA ALA A 94 7.10 -11.62 -4.02
C ALA A 94 8.28 -11.11 -3.16
N ILE A 95 9.06 -12.02 -2.58
CA ILE A 95 10.27 -11.68 -1.81
C ILE A 95 11.33 -11.05 -2.72
N LEU A 96 11.56 -11.59 -3.91
CA LEU A 96 12.51 -11.06 -4.89
C LEU A 96 12.16 -9.63 -5.28
N SER A 97 10.88 -9.37 -5.59
CA SER A 97 10.39 -8.06 -6.05
C SER A 97 10.57 -6.98 -4.98
N ALA A 98 10.26 -7.30 -3.72
CA ALA A 98 10.49 -6.38 -2.60
C ALA A 98 11.97 -6.08 -2.36
N ASN A 99 12.84 -7.12 -2.45
CA ASN A 99 14.28 -6.93 -2.35
C ASN A 99 14.84 -6.13 -3.54
N TYR A 100 14.30 -6.30 -4.74
CA TYR A 100 14.67 -5.50 -5.92
C TYR A 100 14.37 -4.02 -5.70
N ILE A 101 13.16 -3.67 -5.25
CA ILE A 101 12.79 -2.29 -4.92
C ILE A 101 13.71 -1.72 -3.84
N SER A 102 13.87 -2.45 -2.72
CA SER A 102 14.72 -2.05 -1.60
C SER A 102 16.16 -1.78 -2.04
N ALA A 103 16.75 -2.67 -2.85
CA ALA A 103 18.10 -2.53 -3.36
C ALA A 103 18.25 -1.32 -4.30
N ARG A 104 17.29 -1.10 -5.19
CA ARG A 104 17.33 0.00 -6.17
C ARG A 104 17.07 1.38 -5.55
N LEU A 105 16.37 1.45 -4.42
CA LEU A 105 16.06 2.70 -3.74
C LEU A 105 17.00 3.05 -2.58
N ARG A 106 17.92 2.15 -2.19
CA ARG A 106 18.75 2.29 -0.97
C ARG A 106 19.48 3.62 -0.82
N ASP A 107 19.98 4.20 -1.92
CA ASP A 107 20.78 5.44 -1.92
C ASP A 107 19.90 6.70 -1.95
N HIS A 108 18.58 6.51 -2.11
CA HIS A 108 17.59 7.58 -2.19
C HIS A 108 16.72 7.62 -0.94
N TYR A 109 16.29 6.44 -0.49
CA TYR A 109 15.44 6.20 0.67
C TYR A 109 15.95 4.95 1.40
N PRO A 110 16.66 5.11 2.53
CA PRO A 110 17.21 3.96 3.25
C PRO A 110 16.12 2.98 3.68
N THR A 111 16.34 1.69 3.46
CA THR A 111 15.49 0.64 4.03
C THR A 111 15.69 0.59 5.54
N LEU A 112 14.59 0.79 6.28
CA LEU A 112 14.60 0.97 7.73
C LEU A 112 14.92 -0.34 8.48
N TYR A 113 14.28 -1.44 8.07
CA TYR A 113 14.50 -2.76 8.65
C TYR A 113 14.85 -3.76 7.55
N ALA A 114 15.91 -4.52 7.78
CA ALA A 114 16.32 -5.66 6.98
C ALA A 114 16.97 -6.68 7.92
N SER A 115 17.03 -7.94 7.50
CA SER A 115 17.76 -8.95 8.27
C SER A 115 19.24 -8.55 8.44
N GLN A 116 19.91 -9.12 9.44
CA GLN A 116 21.36 -9.00 9.57
C GLN A 116 22.00 -10.26 9.00
N THR A 117 23.10 -10.08 8.28
CA THR A 117 23.96 -11.16 7.80
C THR A 117 25.35 -10.97 8.41
N GLY A 118 26.17 -12.02 8.42
CA GLY A 118 27.57 -11.92 8.86
C GLY A 118 28.42 -10.91 8.06
N GLU A 119 27.92 -10.46 6.91
CA GLU A 119 28.57 -9.53 5.98
C GLU A 119 27.92 -8.13 5.96
N GLY A 120 26.92 -7.87 6.82
CA GLY A 120 26.24 -6.57 6.94
C GLY A 120 24.73 -6.63 6.79
N ARG A 121 24.12 -5.58 6.21
CA ARG A 121 22.66 -5.51 5.98
C ARG A 121 22.22 -6.58 5.00
N GLY A 122 21.27 -7.41 5.43
CA GLY A 122 20.67 -8.50 4.67
C GLY A 122 19.46 -8.09 3.86
N HIS A 123 18.50 -9.00 3.80
CA HIS A 123 17.34 -8.94 2.92
C HIS A 123 16.06 -8.57 3.67
N VAL A 124 15.07 -8.10 2.92
CA VAL A 124 13.69 -7.96 3.40
C VAL A 124 12.88 -9.20 3.03
N ALA A 125 11.65 -9.32 3.56
CA ALA A 125 10.70 -10.35 3.15
C ALA A 125 9.94 -9.91 1.88
N HIS A 126 8.61 -9.99 1.88
CA HIS A 126 7.73 -9.61 0.76
C HIS A 126 7.42 -8.10 0.70
N GLU A 127 7.91 -7.32 1.65
CA GLU A 127 7.72 -5.87 1.73
C GLU A 127 8.95 -5.18 2.32
N CYS A 128 9.11 -3.88 2.07
CA CYS A 128 10.17 -3.07 2.66
C CYS A 128 9.66 -1.72 3.19
N ILE A 129 10.24 -1.22 4.28
CA ILE A 129 9.95 0.10 4.83
C ILE A 129 11.04 1.09 4.40
N LEU A 130 10.65 2.13 3.68
CA LEU A 130 11.50 3.22 3.23
C LEU A 130 11.47 4.35 4.26
N ASP A 131 12.63 4.74 4.78
CA ASP A 131 12.75 5.82 5.76
C ASP A 131 12.84 7.19 5.09
N LEU A 132 11.73 7.94 5.15
CA LEU A 132 11.62 9.29 4.61
C LEU A 132 11.80 10.37 5.68
N ARG A 133 11.86 10.00 6.97
CA ARG A 133 11.83 10.95 8.09
C ARG A 133 12.93 12.01 8.03
N PRO A 134 14.19 11.69 7.67
CA PRO A 134 15.25 12.70 7.59
C PRO A 134 14.97 13.82 6.59
N LEU A 135 14.16 13.57 5.56
CA LEU A 135 13.85 14.55 4.52
C LEU A 135 13.05 15.74 5.06
N LYS A 136 12.30 15.56 6.15
CA LYS A 136 11.54 16.65 6.78
C LYS A 136 12.48 17.74 7.30
N GLU A 137 13.59 17.34 7.93
CA GLU A 137 14.56 18.29 8.50
C GLU A 137 15.34 19.04 7.42
N THR A 138 15.64 18.39 6.28
CA THR A 138 16.46 19.00 5.21
C THR A 138 15.66 19.80 4.20
N SER A 139 14.38 19.46 3.99
CA SER A 139 13.56 20.03 2.91
C SER A 139 12.15 20.43 3.31
N GLY A 140 11.71 20.13 4.54
CA GLY A 140 10.32 20.30 4.97
C GLY A 140 9.35 19.28 4.37
N VAL A 141 9.82 18.33 3.53
CA VAL A 141 9.00 17.31 2.88
C VAL A 141 8.70 16.16 3.84
N THR A 142 7.44 15.73 3.85
CA THR A 142 6.95 14.61 4.65
C THR A 142 6.64 13.37 3.79
N ALA A 143 6.44 12.22 4.42
CA ALA A 143 5.96 11.02 3.72
C ALA A 143 4.58 11.21 3.08
N GLU A 144 3.72 12.06 3.65
CA GLU A 144 2.44 12.41 3.04
C GLU A 144 2.64 13.21 1.74
N ASP A 145 3.57 14.17 1.73
CA ASP A 145 3.88 14.93 0.51
C ASP A 145 4.34 14.01 -0.64
N VAL A 146 5.21 13.04 -0.35
CA VAL A 146 5.63 12.02 -1.32
C VAL A 146 4.45 11.15 -1.76
N SER A 147 3.58 10.75 -0.83
CA SER A 147 2.38 9.96 -1.13
C SER A 147 1.44 10.68 -2.08
N LYS A 148 1.20 11.98 -1.88
CA LYS A 148 0.38 12.78 -2.79
C LYS A 148 1.09 13.00 -4.12
N ARG A 149 2.41 13.22 -4.11
CA ARG A 149 3.19 13.43 -5.33
C ARG A 149 3.20 12.20 -6.23
N LEU A 150 3.22 10.98 -5.67
CA LEU A 150 3.11 9.74 -6.44
C LEU A 150 1.84 9.67 -7.30
N MET A 151 0.74 10.32 -6.90
CA MET A 151 -0.48 10.41 -7.72
C MET A 151 -0.22 11.12 -9.05
N ASP A 152 0.62 12.17 -9.04
CA ASP A 152 1.01 12.87 -10.26
C ASP A 152 1.88 12.01 -11.18
N TYR A 153 2.59 11.04 -10.61
CA TYR A 153 3.36 10.02 -11.33
C TYR A 153 2.51 8.81 -11.77
N GLY A 154 1.21 8.81 -11.45
CA GLY A 154 0.27 7.75 -11.83
C GLY A 154 0.24 6.55 -10.88
N PHE A 155 0.67 6.71 -9.63
CA PHE A 155 0.68 5.65 -8.63
C PHE A 155 -0.26 5.96 -7.46
N HIS A 156 -0.93 4.92 -6.97
CA HIS A 156 -1.43 4.93 -5.60
C HIS A 156 -0.24 4.86 -4.64
N ALA A 157 -0.29 5.59 -3.53
CA ALA A 157 0.78 5.56 -2.55
C ALA A 157 0.88 4.18 -1.86
N PRO A 158 2.10 3.75 -1.48
CA PRO A 158 2.27 2.63 -0.55
C PRO A 158 1.64 2.91 0.82
N THR A 159 1.67 1.93 1.72
CA THR A 159 1.16 2.10 3.09
C THR A 159 1.92 3.24 3.79
N LEU A 160 1.19 4.25 4.24
CA LEU A 160 1.74 5.48 4.81
C LEU A 160 1.77 5.41 6.34
N SER A 161 2.92 5.75 6.94
CA SER A 161 3.09 5.99 8.38
C SER A 161 2.74 4.80 9.30
N PHE A 162 2.71 3.59 8.77
CA PHE A 162 2.56 2.35 9.53
C PHE A 162 3.50 1.28 8.97
N PRO A 163 4.19 0.49 9.82
CA PRO A 163 4.15 0.48 11.29
C PRO A 163 4.94 1.63 11.94
N VAL A 164 5.70 2.40 11.16
CA VAL A 164 6.53 3.51 11.67
C VAL A 164 6.01 4.85 11.14
N PRO A 165 5.67 5.83 12.01
CA PRO A 165 5.23 7.14 11.58
C PRO A 165 6.25 7.85 10.68
N GLY A 166 5.77 8.48 9.60
CA GLY A 166 6.63 9.23 8.66
C GLY A 166 7.44 8.37 7.70
N THR A 167 7.07 7.09 7.52
CA THR A 167 7.69 6.17 6.56
C THR A 167 6.69 5.70 5.49
N LEU A 168 7.18 5.01 4.46
CA LEU A 168 6.37 4.31 3.48
C LEU A 168 6.71 2.81 3.49
N MET A 169 5.71 1.95 3.57
CA MET A 169 5.87 0.50 3.48
C MET A 169 5.36 0.00 2.12
N VAL A 170 6.26 -0.63 1.36
CA VAL A 170 6.06 -1.01 -0.04
C VAL A 170 6.03 -2.53 -0.17
N GLU A 171 4.92 -3.05 -0.70
CA GLU A 171 4.70 -4.47 -1.01
C GLU A 171 4.30 -4.59 -2.50
N PRO A 172 5.20 -5.06 -3.39
CA PRO A 172 4.90 -5.14 -4.82
C PRO A 172 4.09 -6.38 -5.24
N THR A 173 4.03 -7.42 -4.40
CA THR A 173 3.55 -8.76 -4.75
C THR A 173 4.36 -9.42 -5.87
N GLU A 174 3.99 -10.65 -6.23
CA GLU A 174 4.54 -11.40 -7.36
C GLU A 174 3.87 -11.10 -8.70
N SER A 175 2.72 -10.42 -8.67
CA SER A 175 1.86 -10.25 -9.86
C SER A 175 2.28 -9.07 -10.74
N GLU A 176 3.10 -8.15 -10.21
CA GLU A 176 3.56 -6.98 -10.95
C GLU A 176 4.75 -7.30 -11.84
N THR A 177 4.72 -6.76 -13.06
CA THR A 177 5.82 -6.94 -14.01
C THR A 177 7.06 -6.15 -13.59
N LEU A 178 8.26 -6.60 -13.99
CA LEU A 178 9.50 -5.85 -13.77
C LEU A 178 9.41 -4.40 -14.29
N ALA A 179 8.74 -4.20 -15.43
CA ALA A 179 8.53 -2.88 -16.00
C ALA A 179 7.71 -1.97 -15.07
N GLU A 180 6.73 -2.51 -14.35
CA GLU A 180 5.94 -1.76 -13.37
C GLU A 180 6.75 -1.43 -12.12
N LEU A 181 7.55 -2.39 -11.64
CA LEU A 181 8.49 -2.16 -10.53
C LEU A 181 9.47 -1.05 -10.88
N ASP A 182 10.05 -1.08 -12.09
CA ASP A 182 10.96 -0.04 -12.56
C ASP A 182 10.26 1.31 -12.73
N ARG A 183 8.99 1.36 -13.17
CA ARG A 183 8.22 2.61 -13.22
C ARG A 183 8.05 3.21 -11.83
N PHE A 184 7.71 2.41 -10.81
CA PHE A 184 7.60 2.87 -9.43
C PHE A 184 8.94 3.35 -8.87
N ILE A 185 10.02 2.57 -9.06
CA ILE A 185 11.38 2.92 -8.63
C ILE A 185 11.80 4.25 -9.27
N ASN A 186 11.60 4.41 -10.58
CA ASN A 186 11.95 5.64 -11.30
C ASN A 186 11.14 6.84 -10.83
N ALA A 187 9.84 6.66 -10.51
CA ALA A 187 9.01 7.71 -9.92
C ALA A 187 9.56 8.14 -8.54
N MET A 188 9.88 7.19 -7.67
CA MET A 188 10.48 7.48 -6.36
C MET A 188 11.84 8.20 -6.51
N ILE A 189 12.71 7.76 -7.41
CA ILE A 189 14.01 8.41 -7.67
C ILE A 189 13.81 9.83 -8.20
N ALA A 190 12.86 10.05 -9.12
CA ALA A 190 12.54 11.37 -9.64
C ALA A 190 12.01 12.30 -8.53
N ILE A 191 11.13 11.80 -7.66
CA ILE A 191 10.67 12.53 -6.48
C ILE A 191 11.86 12.85 -5.54
N ARG A 192 12.82 11.95 -5.37
CA ARG A 192 14.04 12.26 -4.59
C ARG A 192 14.82 13.42 -5.21
N GLN A 193 14.90 13.51 -6.54
CA GLN A 193 15.54 14.65 -7.22
C GLN A 193 14.74 15.95 -7.04
N GLU A 194 13.41 15.90 -7.08
CA GLU A 194 12.56 17.05 -6.74
C GLU A 194 12.85 17.55 -5.32
N ILE A 195 13.02 16.64 -4.35
CA ILE A 195 13.40 16.99 -2.97
C ILE A 195 14.80 17.64 -2.95
N ARG A 196 15.76 17.17 -3.75
CA ARG A 196 17.09 17.82 -3.85
C ARG A 196 17.02 19.24 -4.38
N GLN A 197 16.06 19.57 -5.24
CA GLN A 197 15.86 20.95 -5.70
C GLN A 197 15.46 21.88 -4.55
N ILE A 198 14.68 21.36 -3.59
CA ILE A 198 14.32 22.08 -2.36
C ILE A 198 15.53 22.20 -1.43
N GLU A 199 16.26 21.10 -1.20
CA GLU A 199 17.48 21.08 -0.36
C GLU A 199 18.55 22.05 -0.88
N ALA A 200 18.66 22.20 -2.20
CA ALA A 200 19.60 23.13 -2.85
C ALA A 200 19.09 24.58 -2.95
N GLY A 201 17.85 24.86 -2.51
CA GLY A 201 17.26 26.20 -2.53
C GLY A 201 16.75 26.68 -3.90
N HIS A 202 16.67 25.81 -4.91
CA HIS A 202 16.09 26.16 -6.22
C HIS A 202 14.57 26.31 -6.15
N TRP A 203 13.90 25.53 -5.30
CA TRP A 203 12.47 25.67 -5.01
C TRP A 203 12.24 26.04 -3.54
N PRO A 204 11.31 26.97 -3.26
CA PRO A 204 10.88 27.26 -1.90
C PRO A 204 10.33 26.01 -1.19
N GLN A 205 10.57 25.89 0.12
CA GLN A 205 10.10 24.76 0.93
C GLN A 205 8.57 24.66 1.00
N ASP A 206 7.87 25.78 0.85
CA ASP A 206 6.42 25.93 0.95
C ASP A 206 5.70 26.02 -0.42
N ASN A 207 6.42 26.28 -1.52
CA ASN A 207 5.87 26.41 -2.87
C ASN A 207 6.66 25.57 -3.88
N ASN A 208 6.33 24.27 -3.97
CA ASN A 208 7.00 23.30 -4.84
C ASN A 208 6.02 22.17 -5.26
N PRO A 209 6.39 21.30 -6.22
CA PRO A 209 5.47 20.27 -6.70
C PRO A 209 4.99 19.32 -5.59
N LEU A 210 5.82 18.99 -4.59
CA LEU A 210 5.43 18.09 -3.50
C LEU A 210 4.39 18.70 -2.57
N LYS A 211 4.48 20.00 -2.26
CA LYS A 211 3.52 20.71 -1.40
C LYS A 211 2.17 20.96 -2.08
N HIS A 212 2.16 21.07 -3.40
CA HIS A 212 0.94 21.30 -4.18
C HIS A 212 0.34 20.04 -4.79
N ALA A 213 0.99 18.89 -4.67
CA ALA A 213 0.43 17.62 -5.06
C ALA A 213 -0.78 17.23 -4.17
N PRO A 214 -1.80 16.55 -4.75
CA PRO A 214 -1.89 16.16 -6.16
C PRO A 214 -2.41 17.29 -7.06
N HIS A 215 -2.01 17.29 -8.34
CA HIS A 215 -2.42 18.29 -9.31
C HIS A 215 -3.62 17.81 -10.14
N THR A 216 -4.77 18.46 -9.94
CA THR A 216 -5.98 18.19 -10.73
C THR A 216 -5.90 18.84 -12.11
N ALA A 217 -6.67 18.34 -13.07
CA ALA A 217 -6.80 18.99 -14.37
C ALA A 217 -7.26 20.46 -14.24
N ALA A 218 -8.20 20.73 -13.32
CA ALA A 218 -8.71 22.08 -13.07
C ALA A 218 -7.62 23.02 -12.53
N SER A 219 -6.76 22.56 -11.60
CA SER A 219 -5.70 23.42 -11.04
C SER A 219 -4.63 23.78 -12.08
N LEU A 220 -4.41 22.92 -13.07
CA LEU A 220 -3.46 23.16 -14.16
C LEU A 220 -4.01 24.08 -15.24
N MET A 221 -5.31 24.01 -15.54
CA MET A 221 -5.94 24.83 -16.59
C MET A 221 -6.27 26.26 -16.11
N GLY A 222 -6.29 26.50 -14.80
CA GLY A 222 -6.52 27.83 -14.24
C GLY A 222 -5.45 28.86 -14.62
N ALA A 223 -5.84 30.13 -14.68
CA ALA A 223 -4.96 31.29 -14.79
C ALA A 223 -5.18 32.23 -13.60
N PRO A 224 -4.11 32.86 -13.04
CA PRO A 224 -2.69 32.76 -13.38
C PRO A 224 -1.96 31.56 -12.72
N TRP A 225 -0.79 31.18 -13.25
CA TRP A 225 0.08 30.12 -12.71
C TRP A 225 1.26 30.72 -11.95
N ASP A 226 1.09 30.90 -10.64
CA ASP A 226 2.08 31.51 -9.74
C ASP A 226 2.86 30.42 -8.97
N ARG A 227 3.58 29.58 -9.71
CA ARG A 227 4.40 28.49 -9.17
C ARG A 227 5.82 28.56 -9.75
N PRO A 228 6.87 28.25 -8.98
CA PRO A 228 8.27 28.26 -9.45
C PRO A 228 8.64 27.03 -10.29
N TYR A 229 7.65 26.27 -10.74
CA TYR A 229 7.78 25.08 -11.58
C TYR A 229 6.70 25.09 -12.66
N SER A 230 6.96 24.39 -13.76
CA SER A 230 6.04 24.38 -14.90
C SER A 230 4.80 23.52 -14.65
N ARG A 231 3.71 23.80 -15.38
CA ARG A 231 2.54 22.91 -15.44
C ARG A 231 2.91 21.50 -15.95
N GLU A 232 3.91 21.41 -16.83
CA GLU A 232 4.41 20.13 -17.32
C GLU A 232 5.09 19.32 -16.21
N THR A 233 5.91 19.95 -15.37
CA THR A 233 6.48 19.32 -14.17
C THR A 233 5.39 18.82 -13.23
N ALA A 234 4.30 19.57 -13.09
CA ALA A 234 3.16 19.19 -12.27
C ALA A 234 2.39 17.99 -12.85
N ALA A 235 2.04 18.04 -14.14
CA ALA A 235 1.14 17.10 -14.81
C ALA A 235 1.83 15.85 -15.36
N PHE A 236 3.02 16.01 -15.94
CA PHE A 236 3.74 15.00 -16.72
C PHE A 236 5.21 14.92 -16.29
N PRO A 237 5.49 14.60 -15.01
CA PRO A 237 6.86 14.51 -14.52
C PRO A 237 7.71 13.43 -15.22
N VAL A 238 7.06 12.48 -15.90
CA VAL A 238 7.70 11.53 -16.83
C VAL A 238 6.98 11.53 -18.17
N ALA A 239 7.74 11.37 -19.27
CA ALA A 239 7.23 11.53 -20.63
C ALA A 239 6.07 10.57 -20.98
N ALA A 240 6.08 9.36 -20.43
CA ALA A 240 5.04 8.35 -20.67
C ALA A 240 3.63 8.83 -20.24
N LEU A 241 3.54 9.70 -19.23
CA LEU A 241 2.26 10.22 -18.74
C LEU A 241 1.56 11.16 -19.73
N LYS A 242 2.26 11.65 -20.76
CA LYS A 242 1.62 12.41 -21.85
C LYS A 242 0.72 11.53 -22.72
N GLN A 243 0.97 10.22 -22.75
CA GLN A 243 0.18 9.26 -23.53
C GLN A 243 -1.00 8.73 -22.73
N VAL A 244 -0.78 8.40 -21.46
CA VAL A 244 -1.82 7.88 -20.56
C VAL A 244 -1.70 8.56 -19.21
N LYS A 245 -2.73 9.31 -18.82
CA LYS A 245 -2.79 10.05 -17.56
C LYS A 245 -4.05 9.69 -16.78
N TYR A 246 -3.85 9.22 -15.55
CA TYR A 246 -4.91 9.25 -14.54
C TYR A 246 -4.90 10.61 -13.85
N TRP A 247 -6.06 11.28 -13.80
CA TRP A 247 -6.20 12.59 -13.17
C TRP A 247 -6.71 12.44 -11.73
N PRO A 248 -6.02 13.04 -10.73
CA PRO A 248 -6.58 13.21 -9.41
C PRO A 248 -7.91 13.96 -9.48
N GLY A 249 -8.97 13.39 -8.91
CA GLY A 249 -10.32 13.97 -8.96
C GLY A 249 -10.49 15.22 -8.10
N VAL A 250 -9.67 15.36 -7.05
CA VAL A 250 -9.65 16.50 -6.13
C VAL A 250 -8.21 16.86 -5.76
N GLY A 251 -8.01 18.07 -5.24
CA GLY A 251 -6.74 18.49 -4.65
C GLY A 251 -6.46 17.79 -3.32
N ARG A 252 -5.45 18.26 -2.59
CA ARG A 252 -5.13 17.71 -1.27
C ARG A 252 -6.29 17.92 -0.31
N VAL A 253 -6.73 16.84 0.33
CA VAL A 253 -7.81 16.85 1.33
C VAL A 253 -7.35 17.51 2.62
N ASP A 254 -8.20 18.35 3.20
CA ASP A 254 -8.03 18.88 4.56
C ASP A 254 -8.64 17.93 5.58
N ASN A 255 -7.80 17.06 6.14
CA ASN A 255 -8.23 16.06 7.12
C ASN A 255 -8.77 16.71 8.41
N VAL A 256 -8.14 17.80 8.87
CA VAL A 256 -8.49 18.45 10.15
C VAL A 256 -9.83 19.16 10.04
N TYR A 257 -10.12 19.78 8.90
CA TYR A 257 -11.41 20.41 8.68
C TYR A 257 -12.57 19.41 8.74
N GLY A 258 -12.41 18.24 8.10
CA GLY A 258 -13.44 17.19 8.09
C GLY A 258 -13.78 16.66 9.48
N ASP A 259 -12.77 16.42 10.32
CA ASP A 259 -12.98 15.96 11.70
C ASP A 259 -13.65 17.03 12.58
N ARG A 260 -13.39 18.31 12.30
CA ARG A 260 -14.01 19.44 13.03
C ARG A 260 -15.41 19.80 12.53
N ASN A 261 -15.76 19.44 11.30
CA ASN A 261 -17.03 19.76 10.65
C ASN A 261 -17.64 18.47 10.07
N LEU A 262 -18.17 17.63 10.95
CA LEU A 262 -18.56 16.27 10.61
C LEU A 262 -19.86 16.22 9.79
N PHE A 263 -19.75 15.84 8.52
CA PHE A 263 -20.88 15.55 7.63
C PHE A 263 -20.78 14.12 7.07
N CYS A 264 -21.55 13.19 7.63
CA CYS A 264 -21.54 11.77 7.27
C CYS A 264 -22.73 11.34 6.38
N SER A 265 -23.43 12.31 5.77
CA SER A 265 -24.53 12.07 4.83
C SER A 265 -24.46 13.12 3.72
N CYS A 266 -25.10 12.87 2.58
CA CYS A 266 -25.17 13.85 1.51
C CYS A 266 -25.83 15.14 2.03
N VAL A 267 -25.08 16.24 2.05
CA VAL A 267 -25.68 17.56 2.29
C VAL A 267 -26.36 18.04 1.01
N PRO A 268 -27.46 18.81 1.10
CA PRO A 268 -28.07 19.45 -0.06
C PRO A 268 -27.04 20.17 -0.92
N VAL A 269 -27.19 20.12 -2.25
CA VAL A 269 -26.25 20.78 -3.18
C VAL A 269 -26.14 22.29 -2.90
N SER A 270 -27.22 22.90 -2.40
CA SER A 270 -27.28 24.30 -1.96
C SER A 270 -26.28 24.66 -0.87
N ASP A 271 -25.84 23.69 -0.09
CA ASP A 271 -25.02 23.92 1.11
C ASP A 271 -23.51 23.85 0.79
N TYR A 272 -23.15 23.54 -0.47
CA TYR A 272 -21.78 23.59 -0.99
C TYR A 272 -21.42 24.94 -1.66
N ALA A 273 -22.36 25.89 -1.73
CA ALA A 273 -22.21 27.17 -2.43
C ALA A 273 -21.52 28.27 -1.60
#